data_AF-A0A842JFW7-F1
#
_entry.id   AF-A0A842JFW7-F1
#
_cell.length_a   1.000
_cell.length_b   1.000
_cell.length_c   1.000
_cell.angle_alpha   90.00
_cell.angle_beta   90.00
_cell.angle_gamma   90.00
#
_symmetry.space_group_name_H-M   'P 1'
#
loop_
_entity.id
_entity.type
_entity.pdbx_description
1 polymer ?
#
loop_
_entity_poly.entity_id
_entity_poly.type
_entity_poly.pdbx_seq_one_letter_code
_entity_poly.pdbx_strand_id
1 'polypeptide(L)' 'MPIPNPRANEKKETYISRCMETVTKNEKDEFPSQKQRAAICYSTWDRWQKEHGHPEKAEK' A
#
# COMPACT_ATOMS: atom_id res chain seq x y z
N MET A 1 9.47 -1.40 10.35
CA MET A 1 9.64 -1.07 8.92
C MET A 1 8.71 0.09 8.57
N PRO A 2 9.17 1.18 7.95
CA PRO A 2 8.23 2.18 7.47
C PRO A 2 7.67 1.73 6.12
N ILE A 3 6.75 0.75 6.13
CA ILE A 3 5.80 0.60 5.03
C ILE A 3 5.07 1.94 4.96
N PRO A 4 5.07 2.60 3.80
CA PRO A 4 4.63 3.97 3.78
C PRO A 4 3.10 3.97 3.88
N ASN A 5 2.54 4.87 4.69
CA ASN A 5 1.08 4.98 4.85
C ASN A 5 0.45 5.56 3.59
N PRO A 6 -0.76 5.13 3.17
CA PRO A 6 -1.54 5.78 2.12
C PRO A 6 -1.81 7.27 2.39
N ARG A 7 -2.01 8.06 1.34
CA ARG A 7 -2.43 9.47 1.48
C ARG A 7 -3.92 9.62 1.21
N ALA A 8 -4.54 10.64 1.80
CA ALA A 8 -5.99 10.83 1.74
C ALA A 8 -6.58 10.94 0.33
N ASN A 9 -5.87 11.58 -0.60
CA ASN A 9 -6.32 11.76 -1.99
C ASN A 9 -5.51 10.93 -2.99
N GLU A 10 -4.82 9.90 -2.52
CA GLU A 10 -4.04 9.02 -3.40
C GLU A 10 -4.93 7.94 -4.00
N LYS A 11 -4.67 7.58 -5.26
CA LYS A 11 -5.33 6.43 -5.88
C LYS A 11 -4.68 5.14 -5.39
N LYS A 12 -5.48 4.08 -5.23
CA LYS A 12 -4.99 2.77 -4.81
C LYS A 12 -3.79 2.30 -5.64
N GLU A 13 -3.86 2.41 -6.95
CA GLU A 13 -2.78 1.98 -7.86
C GLU A 13 -1.49 2.76 -7.61
N THR A 14 -1.58 4.08 -7.41
CA THR A 14 -0.43 4.94 -7.09
C THR A 14 0.22 4.52 -5.76
N TYR A 15 -0.60 4.23 -4.75
CA TYR A 15 -0.13 3.73 -3.48
C TYR A 15 0.60 2.39 -3.60
N ILE A 16 -0.02 1.42 -4.30
CA ILE A 16 0.54 0.08 -4.44
C ILE A 16 1.89 0.14 -5.15
N SER A 17 2.02 0.93 -6.22
CA SER A 17 3.29 1.11 -6.93
C SER A 17 4.39 1.64 -6.02
N ARG A 18 4.17 2.73 -5.25
CA ARG A 18 5.22 3.25 -4.34
C ARG A 18 5.52 2.30 -3.19
N CYS A 19 4.51 1.61 -2.68
CA CYS A 19 4.68 0.66 -1.59
C CYS A 19 5.55 -0.50 -2.06
N MET A 20 5.25 -1.06 -3.23
CA MET A 20 6.05 -2.13 -3.82
C MET A 20 7.49 -1.70 -4.10
N GLU A 21 7.72 -0.49 -4.59
CA GLU A 21 9.07 0.05 -4.78
C GLU A 21 9.81 0.17 -3.44
N THR A 22 9.15 0.71 -2.42
CA THR A 22 9.73 0.90 -1.07
C THR A 22 10.08 -0.46 -0.44
N VAL A 23 9.18 -1.43 -0.47
CA VAL A 23 9.40 -2.77 0.09
C VAL A 23 10.47 -3.51 -0.72
N THR A 24 10.49 -3.35 -2.05
CA THR A 24 11.54 -3.96 -2.89
C THR A 24 12.91 -3.37 -2.65
N LYS A 25 12.99 -2.08 -2.30
CA LYS A 25 14.27 -1.40 -2.04
C LYS A 25 14.79 -1.67 -0.63
N ASN A 26 13.90 -1.71 0.36
CA ASN A 26 14.29 -1.72 1.77
C ASN A 26 14.18 -3.10 2.43
N GLU A 27 13.28 -3.97 1.93
CA GLU A 27 12.90 -5.22 2.59
C GLU A 27 12.98 -6.42 1.62
N LYS A 28 13.89 -6.34 0.63
CA LYS A 28 14.03 -7.36 -0.41
C LYS A 28 14.38 -8.74 0.16
N ASP A 29 15.25 -8.75 1.17
CA ASP A 29 15.74 -9.97 1.81
C ASP A 29 14.71 -10.59 2.75
N GLU A 30 13.89 -9.76 3.42
CA GLU A 30 12.82 -10.24 4.31
C GLU A 30 11.59 -10.72 3.52
N PHE A 31 11.28 -10.06 2.40
CA PHE A 31 10.19 -10.44 1.49
C PHE A 31 10.72 -10.74 0.09
N PRO A 32 11.34 -11.92 -0.14
CA PRO A 32 11.90 -12.26 -1.44
C PRO A 32 10.82 -12.42 -2.51
N SER A 33 9.60 -12.83 -2.13
CA SER A 33 8.48 -12.99 -3.05
C SER A 33 7.76 -11.68 -3.33
N GLN A 34 7.60 -11.36 -4.61
CA GLN A 34 6.77 -10.23 -5.04
C GLN A 34 5.33 -10.34 -4.53
N LYS A 35 4.78 -11.56 -4.39
CA LYS A 35 3.43 -11.78 -3.86
C LYS A 35 3.33 -11.38 -2.39
N GLN A 36 4.36 -11.63 -1.58
CA GLN A 36 4.38 -11.21 -0.18
C GLN A 36 4.40 -9.68 -0.07
N ARG A 37 5.26 -9.01 -0.86
CA ARG A 37 5.31 -7.55 -0.91
C ARG A 37 3.97 -6.94 -1.32
N ALA A 38 3.35 -7.50 -2.35
CA ALA A 38 2.04 -7.08 -2.81
C ALA A 38 0.99 -7.25 -1.72
N ALA A 39 0.94 -8.42 -1.05
CA ALA A 39 -0.01 -8.68 0.04
C ALA A 39 0.12 -7.67 1.19
N ILE A 40 1.35 -7.30 1.56
CA ILE A 40 1.64 -6.26 2.57
C ILE A 40 1.07 -4.91 2.13
N CYS A 41 1.35 -4.50 0.90
CA CYS A 41 0.85 -3.23 0.35
C CYS A 41 -0.67 -3.19 0.29
N TYR A 42 -1.33 -4.22 -0.26
CA TYR A 42 -2.79 -4.27 -0.32
C TYR A 42 -3.45 -4.30 1.07
N SER A 43 -2.87 -5.04 2.02
CA SER A 43 -3.39 -5.09 3.39
C SER A 43 -3.24 -3.74 4.11
N THR A 44 -2.13 -3.04 3.88
CA THR A 44 -1.89 -1.70 4.46
C THR A 44 -2.86 -0.67 3.90
N TRP A 45 -3.11 -0.72 2.58
CA TRP A 45 -4.13 0.10 1.93
C TRP A 45 -5.51 -0.12 2.54
N ASP A 46 -5.98 -1.37 2.57
CA ASP A 46 -7.30 -1.74 3.08
C ASP A 46 -7.50 -1.30 4.54
N ARG A 47 -6.49 -1.51 5.39
CA ARG A 47 -6.51 -1.06 6.78
C ARG A 47 -6.65 0.46 6.89
N TRP A 48 -5.83 1.20 6.14
CA TRP A 48 -5.85 2.66 6.18
C TRP A 48 -7.22 3.20 5.75
N GLN A 49 -7.81 2.63 4.70
CA GLN A 49 -9.13 3.02 4.21
C GLN A 49 -10.23 2.76 5.25
N LYS A 50 -10.14 1.66 6.00
CA LYS A 50 -11.06 1.36 7.12
C LYS A 50 -10.93 2.37 8.26
N GLU A 51 -9.70 2.80 8.56
CA GLU A 51 -9.42 3.75 9.64
C GLU A 51 -9.76 5.21 9.26
N HIS A 52 -9.59 5.60 8.00
CA HIS A 52 -9.65 7.01 7.55
C HIS A 52 -10.86 7.35 6.67
N GLY A 53 -11.67 6.36 6.30
CA GLY A 53 -12.81 6.53 5.41
C GLY A 53 -12.40 6.52 3.93
N HIS A 54 -13.19 5.83 3.10
CA HIS A 54 -12.89 5.58 1.70
C HIS A 54 -13.20 6.81 0.83
N PRO A 55 -12.21 7.52 0.23
CA PRO A 55 -12.50 8.60 -0.72
C PRO A 55 -13.01 8.05 -2.06
N GLU A 56 -12.75 6.77 -2.36
CA GLU A 56 -13.15 6.11 -3.63
C GLU A 56 -14.67 5.99 -3.79
N LYS A 57 -15.47 6.23 -2.74
CA LYS A 57 -16.94 6.29 -2.85
C LYS A 57 -17.48 7.63 -3.37
N ALA A 58 -16.62 8.63 -3.58
CA ALA A 58 -17.03 9.94 -4.12
C ALA A 58 -17.21 9.94 -5.65
N GLU A 59 -16.89 8.84 -6.35
CA GLU A 59 -16.99 8.75 -7.81
C GLU A 59 -18.06 7.71 -8.22
N LYS A 60 -19.31 7.92 -7.80
CA LYS A 60 -20.48 7.23 -8.33
C LYS A 60 -21.64 8.17 -8.58
#